data_AF-A0A9E6EKN9-F1
#
_entry.id   AF-A0A9E6EKN9-F1
#
_cell.length_a   1.000
_cell.length_b   1.000
_cell.length_c   1.000
_cell.angle_alpha   90.00
_cell.angle_beta   90.00
_cell.angle_gamma   90.00
#
_symmetry.space_group_name_H-M   'P 1'
#
loop_
_entity.id
_entity.type
_entity.pdbx_description
1 polymer ?
#
loop_
_entity_poly.entity_id
_entity_poly.type
_entity_poly.pdbx_seq_one_letter_code
_entity_poly.pdbx_strand_id
1 'polypeptide(L)'
;VLPAQQSVESDAWYSGTADAVHQNVETLAARRPENVLVLAGDHIYKMDYRRFLEDHLEKDADVTIACLEVPLADAREFGVAQADATGRIVSWVEKPLEPTPVPGRPDLAFASMGIYLFKADFLYEQLARDAADPASSHDFGKDVIPYLVPRARVFAHRFERSHIRNMDKPPYWRDVGTVDAYWEANMDLTTVDPELNLYDYEWPIFTHQEQLPAAKFVHSDPHRNGVALSSLVSAGCIISGATVHRSLLSSKVRVHSHAYVHEAVVLPGADIGEHARLHRVVVDRDCRVPKGLVAGEDAEADAARFHRTPGGVTLISQRMLDNLQDGR
;
A
#
# COMPACT_ATOMS: atom_id res chain seq x y z
N VAL A 1 -14.81 -7.14 -11.07
CA VAL A 1 -13.58 -7.82 -10.60
C VAL A 1 -13.58 -9.20 -11.23
N LEU A 2 -12.56 -9.52 -12.02
CA LEU A 2 -12.33 -10.88 -12.49
C LEU A 2 -11.35 -11.51 -11.49
N PRO A 3 -11.71 -12.59 -10.78
CA PRO A 3 -10.77 -13.26 -9.89
C PRO A 3 -9.62 -13.85 -10.72
N ALA A 4 -8.47 -14.10 -10.09
CA ALA A 4 -7.46 -14.92 -10.74
C ALA A 4 -8.07 -16.28 -11.08
N GLN A 5 -7.99 -16.67 -12.35
CA GLN A 5 -8.49 -17.95 -12.84
C GLN A 5 -7.30 -18.76 -13.32
N GLN A 6 -7.26 -20.04 -12.96
CA GLN A 6 -6.37 -20.98 -13.64
C GLN A 6 -6.94 -21.18 -15.05
N SER A 7 -6.07 -21.14 -16.05
CA SER A 7 -6.48 -21.43 -17.42
C SER A 7 -6.97 -22.88 -17.52
N VAL A 8 -7.97 -23.16 -18.34
CA VAL A 8 -8.48 -24.55 -18.51
C VAL A 8 -7.45 -25.44 -19.23
N GLU A 9 -6.51 -24.85 -19.95
CA GLU A 9 -5.49 -25.55 -20.75
C GLU A 9 -4.19 -25.83 -19.97
N SER A 10 -3.95 -25.11 -18.88
CA SER A 10 -2.84 -25.36 -17.96
C SER A 10 -3.29 -25.01 -16.55
N ASP A 11 -3.13 -25.94 -15.58
CA ASP A 11 -3.34 -25.73 -14.13
C ASP A 11 -2.43 -24.61 -13.54
N ALA A 12 -1.82 -23.78 -14.38
CA ALA A 12 -0.94 -22.69 -14.04
C ALA A 12 -1.72 -21.44 -13.61
N TRP A 13 -1.19 -20.80 -12.58
CA TRP A 13 -1.53 -19.43 -12.22
C TRP A 13 -1.00 -18.47 -13.29
N TYR A 14 -1.40 -17.19 -13.22
CA TYR A 14 -0.80 -16.16 -14.07
C TYR A 14 0.72 -16.14 -13.89
N SER A 15 1.45 -16.18 -15.01
CA SER A 15 2.91 -16.25 -15.03
C SER A 15 3.57 -14.90 -14.72
N GLY A 16 2.82 -13.81 -14.85
CA GLY A 16 3.23 -12.45 -14.49
C GLY A 16 2.08 -11.45 -14.63
N THR A 17 2.35 -10.18 -14.38
CA THR A 17 1.34 -9.11 -14.40
C THR A 17 0.75 -8.87 -15.81
N ALA A 18 1.54 -9.05 -16.86
CA ALA A 18 1.07 -8.94 -18.24
C ALA A 18 0.23 -10.16 -18.64
N ASP A 19 0.65 -11.37 -18.24
CA ASP A 19 -0.12 -12.61 -18.48
C ASP A 19 -1.51 -12.55 -17.83
N ALA A 20 -1.62 -11.99 -16.63
CA ALA A 20 -2.90 -11.77 -15.96
C ALA A 20 -3.90 -10.96 -16.82
N VAL A 21 -3.41 -9.98 -17.58
CA VAL A 21 -4.25 -9.22 -18.51
C VAL A 21 -4.48 -9.99 -19.80
N HIS A 22 -3.43 -10.64 -20.34
CA HIS A 22 -3.50 -11.43 -21.58
C HIS A 22 -4.59 -12.50 -21.53
N GLN A 23 -4.63 -13.30 -20.47
CA GLN A 23 -5.64 -14.36 -20.29
C GLN A 23 -7.09 -13.82 -20.20
N ASN A 24 -7.25 -12.51 -19.97
CA ASN A 24 -8.56 -11.85 -19.84
C ASN A 24 -8.87 -10.90 -21.01
N VAL A 25 -8.05 -10.89 -22.08
CA VAL A 25 -8.22 -9.97 -23.22
C VAL A 25 -9.60 -10.10 -23.87
N GLU A 26 -10.13 -11.31 -24.05
CA GLU A 26 -11.45 -11.51 -24.67
C GLU A 26 -12.57 -10.78 -23.89
N THR A 27 -12.50 -10.82 -22.56
CA THR A 27 -13.48 -10.14 -21.69
C THR A 27 -13.34 -8.62 -21.78
N LEU A 28 -12.11 -8.11 -21.90
CA LEU A 28 -11.85 -6.68 -22.10
C LEU A 28 -12.33 -6.22 -23.48
N ALA A 29 -11.94 -6.93 -24.53
CA ALA A 29 -12.26 -6.63 -25.92
C ALA A 29 -13.77 -6.65 -26.20
N ALA A 30 -14.53 -7.52 -25.53
CA ALA A 30 -15.99 -7.56 -25.63
C ALA A 30 -16.67 -6.24 -25.24
N ARG A 31 -16.02 -5.42 -24.38
CA ARG A 31 -16.51 -4.09 -23.98
C ARG A 31 -16.14 -2.99 -24.97
N ARG A 32 -15.26 -3.27 -25.94
CA ARG A 32 -14.73 -2.34 -26.94
C ARG A 32 -14.26 -1.01 -26.34
N PRO A 33 -13.39 -1.01 -25.31
CA PRO A 33 -12.82 0.23 -24.80
C PRO A 33 -11.85 0.84 -25.82
N GLU A 34 -11.75 2.16 -25.87
CA GLU A 34 -10.70 2.84 -26.66
C GLU A 34 -9.34 2.80 -25.94
N ASN A 35 -9.37 2.90 -24.61
CA ASN A 35 -8.19 2.91 -23.75
C ASN A 35 -8.37 1.96 -22.57
N VAL A 36 -7.27 1.35 -22.13
CA VAL A 36 -7.24 0.44 -20.98
C VAL A 36 -6.32 1.00 -19.91
N LEU A 37 -6.88 1.26 -18.73
CA LEU A 37 -6.15 1.68 -17.54
C LEU A 37 -5.79 0.45 -16.69
N VAL A 38 -4.49 0.23 -16.51
CA VAL A 38 -3.92 -0.82 -15.65
C VAL A 38 -3.45 -0.16 -14.36
N LEU A 39 -3.90 -0.69 -13.22
CA LEU A 39 -3.62 -0.14 -11.89
C LEU A 39 -3.03 -1.23 -10.98
N ALA A 40 -1.93 -0.90 -10.30
CA ALA A 40 -1.49 -1.61 -9.11
C ALA A 40 -2.50 -1.42 -7.97
N GLY A 41 -2.94 -2.52 -7.36
CA GLY A 41 -4.02 -2.56 -6.37
C GLY A 41 -3.57 -2.46 -4.90
N ASP A 42 -2.28 -2.28 -4.67
CA ASP A 42 -1.59 -2.37 -3.38
C ASP A 42 -0.96 -1.04 -2.91
N HIS A 43 -1.16 0.04 -3.66
CA HIS A 43 -0.71 1.39 -3.28
C HIS A 43 -1.82 2.21 -2.61
N ILE A 44 -1.43 3.15 -1.74
CA ILE A 44 -2.34 4.12 -1.11
C ILE A 44 -2.11 5.51 -1.71
N TYR A 45 -3.08 6.03 -2.45
CA TYR A 45 -3.03 7.36 -3.07
C TYR A 45 -4.43 7.85 -3.50
N LYS A 46 -4.51 9.12 -3.91
CA LYS A 46 -5.70 9.70 -4.58
C LYS A 46 -5.28 10.35 -5.90
N MET A 47 -5.89 9.96 -7.02
CA MET A 47 -5.56 10.45 -8.36
C MET A 47 -6.82 10.64 -9.22
N ASP A 48 -6.90 11.76 -9.93
CA ASP A 48 -7.90 12.00 -10.97
C ASP A 48 -7.41 11.45 -12.31
N TYR A 49 -7.85 10.25 -12.67
CA TYR A 49 -7.46 9.62 -13.94
C TYR A 49 -7.99 10.33 -15.19
N ARG A 50 -8.93 11.29 -15.07
CA ARG A 50 -9.36 12.09 -16.23
C ARG A 50 -8.21 12.93 -16.77
N ARG A 51 -7.43 13.54 -15.88
CA ARG A 51 -6.22 14.31 -16.24
C ARG A 51 -5.10 13.43 -16.81
N PHE A 52 -5.05 12.17 -16.37
CA PHE A 52 -4.12 11.18 -16.92
C PHE A 52 -4.51 10.78 -18.34
N LEU A 53 -5.81 10.59 -18.59
CA LEU A 53 -6.36 10.34 -19.92
C LEU A 53 -6.18 11.53 -20.86
N GLU A 54 -6.45 12.75 -20.41
CA GLU A 54 -6.21 13.97 -21.21
C GLU A 54 -4.75 14.05 -21.69
N ASP A 55 -3.78 13.83 -20.79
CA ASP A 55 -2.36 13.84 -21.14
C ASP A 55 -1.98 12.71 -22.12
N HIS A 56 -2.60 11.53 -22.00
CA HIS A 56 -2.42 10.41 -22.92
C HIS A 56 -2.90 10.76 -24.34
N LEU A 57 -4.08 11.37 -24.43
CA LEU A 57 -4.70 11.76 -25.71
C LEU A 57 -3.96 12.94 -26.37
N GLU A 58 -3.60 13.97 -25.61
CA GLU A 58 -2.85 15.14 -26.11
C GLU A 58 -1.51 14.74 -26.74
N LYS A 59 -0.85 13.73 -26.15
CA LYS A 59 0.42 13.20 -26.64
C LYS A 59 0.26 12.17 -27.75
N ASP A 60 -0.96 11.76 -28.09
CA ASP A 60 -1.22 10.61 -28.96
C ASP A 60 -0.34 9.40 -28.57
N ALA A 61 -0.26 9.13 -27.25
CA ALA A 61 0.66 8.14 -26.72
C ALA A 61 0.14 6.72 -27.00
N ASP A 62 1.05 5.77 -27.22
CA ASP A 62 0.68 4.36 -27.24
C ASP A 62 0.52 3.84 -25.81
N VAL A 63 1.39 4.35 -24.92
CA VAL A 63 1.38 4.10 -23.48
C VAL A 63 1.70 5.39 -22.74
N THR A 64 0.95 5.68 -21.68
CA THR A 64 1.34 6.68 -20.68
C THR A 64 1.51 6.02 -19.33
N ILE A 65 2.60 6.33 -18.64
CA ILE A 65 2.97 5.75 -17.35
C ILE A 65 2.94 6.85 -16.30
N ALA A 66 2.20 6.65 -15.19
CA ALA A 66 2.25 7.58 -14.08
C ALA A 66 3.55 7.39 -13.30
N CYS A 67 4.27 8.50 -13.10
CA CYS A 67 5.57 8.52 -12.46
C CYS A 67 5.61 9.65 -11.41
N LEU A 68 6.39 9.42 -10.36
CA LEU A 68 6.70 10.41 -9.33
C LEU A 68 8.20 10.42 -9.04
N GLU A 69 8.64 11.44 -8.33
CA GLU A 69 10.01 11.51 -7.84
C GLU A 69 10.08 10.94 -6.43
N VAL A 70 10.99 10.00 -6.22
CA VAL A 70 11.23 9.34 -4.93
C VAL A 70 12.68 9.53 -4.52
N PRO A 71 13.01 9.44 -3.21
CA PRO A 71 14.40 9.37 -2.77
C PRO A 71 15.17 8.27 -3.53
N LEU A 72 16.39 8.55 -3.96
CA LEU A 72 17.19 7.61 -4.75
C LEU A 72 17.41 6.26 -4.04
N ALA A 73 17.46 6.29 -2.69
CA ALA A 73 17.61 5.10 -1.86
C ALA A 73 16.44 4.11 -1.99
N ASP A 74 15.23 4.61 -2.22
CA ASP A 74 13.99 3.82 -2.29
C ASP A 74 13.73 3.32 -3.71
N ALA A 75 14.39 3.92 -4.72
CA ALA A 75 14.14 3.68 -6.14
C ALA A 75 14.49 2.25 -6.62
N ARG A 76 15.15 1.44 -5.79
CA ARG A 76 15.50 0.04 -6.10
C ARG A 76 14.26 -0.86 -6.16
N GLU A 77 13.17 -0.46 -5.53
CA GLU A 77 11.92 -1.23 -5.50
C GLU A 77 10.98 -0.93 -6.68
N PHE A 78 11.34 0.03 -7.54
CA PHE A 78 10.47 0.54 -8.61
C PHE A 78 11.10 0.42 -10.01
N GLY A 79 10.25 0.55 -11.03
CA GLY A 79 10.70 0.85 -12.39
C GLY A 79 11.19 2.29 -12.49
N VAL A 80 12.47 2.49 -12.81
CA VAL A 80 13.10 3.82 -12.92
C VAL A 80 13.13 4.24 -14.38
N ALA A 81 12.51 5.37 -14.68
CA ALA A 81 12.43 5.95 -16.00
C ALA A 81 13.38 7.15 -16.16
N GLN A 82 13.84 7.39 -17.38
CA GLN A 82 14.40 8.67 -17.80
C GLN A 82 13.50 9.23 -18.90
N ALA A 83 13.11 10.50 -18.77
CA ALA A 83 12.26 11.18 -19.73
C ALA A 83 12.96 12.39 -20.32
N ASP A 84 12.72 12.65 -21.61
CA ASP A 84 13.21 13.85 -22.29
C ASP A 84 12.37 15.09 -21.95
N ALA A 85 12.71 16.23 -22.56
CA ALA A 85 12.02 17.50 -22.34
C ALA A 85 10.53 17.50 -22.75
N THR A 86 10.11 16.58 -23.62
CA THR A 86 8.71 16.40 -24.03
C THR A 86 7.94 15.42 -23.12
N GLY A 87 8.65 14.82 -22.15
CA GLY A 87 8.12 13.77 -21.28
C GLY A 87 8.10 12.39 -21.93
N ARG A 88 8.74 12.19 -23.09
CA ARG A 88 8.88 10.86 -23.70
C ARG A 88 9.89 10.06 -22.88
N ILE A 89 9.54 8.83 -22.51
CA ILE A 89 10.45 7.94 -21.81
C ILE A 89 11.49 7.43 -22.81
N VAL A 90 12.77 7.66 -22.52
CA VAL A 90 13.92 7.30 -23.36
C VAL A 90 14.75 6.16 -22.78
N SER A 91 14.61 5.89 -21.47
CA SER A 91 15.23 4.76 -20.79
C SER A 91 14.32 4.27 -19.68
N TRP A 92 14.36 2.97 -19.43
CA TRP A 92 13.63 2.29 -18.38
C TRP A 92 14.46 1.14 -17.83
N VAL A 93 14.52 1.03 -16.51
CA VAL A 93 15.12 -0.12 -15.82
C VAL A 93 14.21 -0.53 -14.67
N GLU A 94 13.74 -1.77 -14.68
CA GLU A 94 12.92 -2.33 -13.61
C GLU A 94 13.77 -2.73 -12.42
N LYS A 95 13.44 -2.22 -11.23
CA LYS A 95 14.09 -2.53 -9.95
C LYS A 95 15.63 -2.51 -10.02
N PRO A 96 16.25 -1.39 -10.44
CA PRO A 96 17.69 -1.33 -10.64
C PRO A 96 18.44 -1.43 -9.30
N LEU A 97 19.53 -2.19 -9.28
CA LEU A 97 20.47 -2.19 -8.14
C LEU A 97 21.12 -0.81 -7.95
N GLU A 98 21.36 -0.09 -9.05
CA GLU A 98 21.88 1.27 -9.07
C GLU A 98 20.91 2.19 -9.83
N PRO A 99 19.94 2.79 -9.12
CA PRO A 99 18.97 3.70 -9.73
C PRO A 99 19.66 4.89 -10.38
N THR A 100 19.22 5.23 -11.61
CA THR A 100 19.72 6.43 -12.29
C THR A 100 19.01 7.66 -11.71
N PRO A 101 19.73 8.67 -11.19
CA PRO A 101 19.10 9.85 -10.63
C PRO A 101 18.43 10.73 -11.71
N VAL A 102 17.57 11.63 -11.27
CA VAL A 102 17.02 12.68 -12.13
C VAL A 102 18.13 13.66 -12.52
N PRO A 103 18.26 14.04 -13.81
CA PRO A 103 19.23 15.05 -14.22
C PRO A 103 19.14 16.34 -13.39
N GLY A 104 20.26 16.74 -12.76
CA GLY A 104 20.35 17.91 -11.90
C GLY A 104 19.86 17.73 -10.46
N ARG A 105 19.33 16.55 -10.09
CA ARG A 105 18.85 16.22 -8.74
C ARG A 105 19.32 14.82 -8.33
N PRO A 106 20.57 14.71 -7.82
CA PRO A 106 21.25 13.43 -7.59
C PRO A 106 20.65 12.60 -6.46
N ASP A 107 19.79 13.20 -5.64
CA ASP A 107 19.12 12.61 -4.48
C ASP A 107 17.75 12.00 -4.83
N LEU A 108 17.27 12.18 -6.06
CA LEU A 108 15.95 11.72 -6.51
C LEU A 108 16.07 10.81 -7.73
N ALA A 109 15.15 9.86 -7.84
CA ALA A 109 14.90 9.07 -9.05
C ALA A 109 13.46 9.26 -9.53
N PHE A 110 13.25 9.12 -10.83
CA PHE A 110 11.92 9.20 -11.43
C PHE A 110 11.34 7.78 -11.55
N ALA A 111 10.46 7.44 -10.63
CA ALA A 111 9.93 6.10 -10.43
C ALA A 111 8.52 5.95 -10.99
N SER A 112 8.23 4.79 -11.55
CA SER A 112 6.91 4.36 -11.98
C SER A 112 6.04 3.99 -10.77
N MET A 113 4.76 4.38 -10.86
CA MET A 113 3.73 4.01 -9.88
C MET A 113 3.05 2.67 -10.18
N GLY A 114 3.45 1.97 -11.23
CA GLY A 114 2.74 0.77 -11.71
C GLY A 114 1.34 1.09 -12.27
N ILE A 115 1.15 2.30 -12.77
CA ILE A 115 -0.11 2.79 -13.36
C ILE A 115 0.15 3.09 -14.83
N TYR A 116 -0.55 2.37 -15.70
CA TYR A 116 -0.34 2.44 -17.14
C TYR A 116 -1.67 2.72 -17.84
N LEU A 117 -1.67 3.62 -18.82
CA LEU A 117 -2.79 3.84 -19.72
C LEU A 117 -2.35 3.50 -21.13
N PHE A 118 -3.01 2.53 -21.73
CA PHE A 118 -2.73 2.06 -23.09
C PHE A 118 -3.89 2.39 -24.02
N LYS A 119 -3.59 2.62 -25.31
CA LYS A 119 -4.57 2.38 -26.38
C LYS A 119 -4.94 0.89 -26.36
N ALA A 120 -6.24 0.57 -26.40
CA ALA A 120 -6.72 -0.79 -26.17
C ALA A 120 -6.17 -1.80 -27.20
N ASP A 121 -6.30 -1.50 -28.49
CA ASP A 121 -5.84 -2.39 -29.56
C ASP A 121 -4.32 -2.62 -29.49
N PHE A 122 -3.58 -1.55 -29.17
CA PHE A 122 -2.14 -1.62 -28.98
C PHE A 122 -1.77 -2.54 -27.81
N LEU A 123 -2.45 -2.42 -26.67
CA LEU A 123 -2.23 -3.32 -25.53
C LEU A 123 -2.44 -4.79 -25.93
N TYR A 124 -3.52 -5.10 -26.64
CA TYR A 124 -3.83 -6.48 -27.03
C TYR A 124 -2.75 -7.08 -27.94
N GLU A 125 -2.28 -6.30 -28.91
CA GLU A 125 -1.17 -6.69 -29.78
C GLU A 125 0.10 -7.00 -28.98
N GLN A 126 0.46 -6.11 -28.04
CA GLN A 126 1.69 -6.27 -27.26
C GLN A 126 1.61 -7.42 -26.25
N LEU A 127 0.43 -7.70 -25.70
CA LEU A 127 0.20 -8.86 -24.83
C LEU A 127 0.28 -10.17 -25.61
N ALA A 128 -0.30 -10.24 -26.82
CA ALA A 128 -0.20 -11.43 -27.67
C ALA A 128 1.26 -11.68 -28.11
N ARG A 129 2.00 -10.62 -28.44
CA ARG A 129 3.45 -10.69 -28.71
C ARG A 129 4.22 -11.23 -27.51
N ASP A 130 3.94 -10.71 -26.32
CA ASP A 130 4.62 -11.11 -25.10
C ASP A 130 4.33 -12.56 -24.71
N ALA A 131 3.08 -13.00 -24.81
CA ALA A 131 2.68 -14.39 -24.54
C ALA A 131 3.33 -15.39 -25.50
N ALA A 132 3.67 -14.98 -26.73
CA ALA A 132 4.36 -15.81 -27.70
C ALA A 132 5.91 -15.85 -27.51
N ASP A 133 6.46 -15.06 -26.60
CA ASP A 133 7.91 -14.97 -26.34
C ASP A 133 8.32 -15.89 -25.17
N PRO A 134 9.00 -17.02 -25.44
CA PRO A 134 9.38 -17.96 -24.39
C PRO A 134 10.45 -17.43 -23.42
N ALA A 135 11.09 -16.30 -23.76
CA ALA A 135 12.09 -15.66 -22.92
C ALA A 135 11.50 -14.59 -21.99
N SER A 136 10.22 -14.23 -22.16
CA SER A 136 9.55 -13.24 -21.33
C SER A 136 9.23 -13.80 -19.95
N SER A 137 9.31 -12.95 -18.92
CA SER A 137 8.73 -13.25 -17.60
C SER A 137 7.26 -12.84 -17.48
N HIS A 138 6.67 -12.38 -18.57
CA HIS A 138 5.28 -11.94 -18.70
C HIS A 138 4.86 -10.86 -17.72
N ASP A 139 5.77 -9.91 -17.45
CA ASP A 139 5.56 -8.79 -16.55
C ASP A 139 5.59 -7.44 -17.28
N PHE A 140 4.73 -6.51 -16.87
CA PHE A 140 4.72 -5.17 -17.48
C PHE A 140 6.04 -4.43 -17.29
N GLY A 141 6.57 -4.39 -16.07
CA GLY A 141 7.78 -3.63 -15.74
C GLY A 141 9.05 -4.27 -16.30
N LYS A 142 9.15 -5.60 -16.30
CA LYS A 142 10.35 -6.33 -16.74
C LYS A 142 10.41 -6.63 -18.23
N ASP A 143 9.28 -6.82 -18.89
CA ASP A 143 9.24 -7.31 -20.27
C ASP A 143 8.55 -6.32 -21.21
N VAL A 144 7.30 -5.96 -20.93
CA VAL A 144 6.48 -5.16 -21.85
C VAL A 144 7.00 -3.72 -21.97
N ILE A 145 7.09 -2.96 -20.88
CA ILE A 145 7.51 -1.56 -20.92
C ILE A 145 8.94 -1.40 -21.49
N PRO A 146 9.96 -2.17 -21.05
CA PRO A 146 11.30 -2.08 -21.64
C PRO A 146 11.32 -2.36 -23.14
N TYR A 147 10.51 -3.31 -23.61
CA TYR A 147 10.38 -3.60 -25.04
C TYR A 147 9.79 -2.42 -25.82
N LEU A 148 8.82 -1.71 -25.24
CA LEU A 148 8.09 -0.61 -25.87
C LEU A 148 8.82 0.72 -25.89
N VAL A 149 9.61 1.05 -24.86
CA VAL A 149 10.33 2.34 -24.75
C VAL A 149 11.08 2.73 -26.05
N PRO A 150 11.87 1.86 -26.70
CA PRO A 150 12.54 2.22 -27.95
C PRO A 150 11.68 2.07 -29.22
N ARG A 151 10.46 1.51 -29.14
CA ARG A 151 9.64 1.10 -30.30
C ARG A 151 8.33 1.85 -30.44
N ALA A 152 7.83 2.44 -29.36
CA ALA A 152 6.49 3.02 -29.28
C ALA A 152 6.53 4.42 -28.65
N ARG A 153 5.40 5.12 -28.71
CA ARG A 153 5.18 6.43 -28.10
C ARG A 153 4.88 6.27 -26.61
N VAL A 154 5.91 5.99 -25.82
CA VAL A 154 5.82 5.84 -24.37
C VAL A 154 6.11 7.18 -23.69
N PHE A 155 5.15 7.68 -22.90
CA PHE A 155 5.27 8.96 -22.22
C PHE A 155 5.07 8.84 -20.71
N ALA A 156 5.79 9.68 -19.96
CA ALA A 156 5.56 9.84 -18.54
C ALA A 156 4.47 10.87 -18.26
N HIS A 157 3.63 10.56 -17.29
CA HIS A 157 2.72 11.48 -16.64
C HIS A 157 3.19 11.74 -15.21
N ARG A 158 3.45 12.99 -14.88
CA ARG A 158 3.85 13.40 -13.53
C ARG A 158 2.67 13.36 -12.58
N PHE A 159 2.74 12.56 -11.52
CA PHE A 159 1.68 12.40 -10.53
C PHE A 159 1.18 13.73 -9.95
N GLU A 160 2.07 14.72 -9.82
CA GLU A 160 1.75 16.07 -9.35
C GLU A 160 0.63 16.74 -10.16
N ARG A 161 0.45 16.37 -11.44
CA ARG A 161 -0.57 16.96 -12.33
C ARG A 161 -1.98 16.43 -12.06
N SER A 162 -2.10 15.23 -11.49
CA SER A 162 -3.37 14.50 -11.34
C SER A 162 -3.66 14.03 -9.93
N HIS A 163 -2.74 14.15 -8.98
CA HIS A 163 -3.03 13.86 -7.58
C HIS A 163 -4.15 14.75 -7.04
N ILE A 164 -4.99 14.18 -6.19
CA ILE A 164 -5.96 14.96 -5.43
C ILE A 164 -5.22 15.66 -4.30
N ARG A 165 -5.16 16.99 -4.38
CA ARG A 165 -4.40 17.82 -3.45
C ARG A 165 -4.98 17.74 -2.05
N ASN A 166 -4.11 17.66 -1.06
CA ASN A 166 -4.47 17.87 0.33
C ASN A 166 -3.84 19.18 0.82
N MET A 167 -4.59 20.28 0.74
CA MET A 167 -4.13 21.61 1.15
C MET A 167 -2.76 21.96 0.50
N ASP A 168 -1.78 22.37 1.30
CA ASP A 168 -0.43 22.75 0.88
C ASP A 168 0.59 21.60 0.98
N LYS A 169 0.13 20.33 1.05
CA LYS A 169 0.99 19.16 1.22
C LYS A 169 1.50 18.60 -0.09
N PRO A 170 2.66 17.90 -0.08
CA PRO A 170 3.12 17.17 -1.26
C PRO A 170 2.14 16.06 -1.65
N PRO A 171 2.22 15.54 -2.89
CA PRO A 171 1.40 14.42 -3.32
C PRO A 171 1.55 13.21 -2.39
N TYR A 172 0.42 12.70 -1.89
CA TYR A 172 0.42 11.51 -1.05
C TYR A 172 0.39 10.25 -1.92
N TRP A 173 1.47 9.49 -1.86
CA TRP A 173 1.57 8.13 -2.38
C TRP A 173 2.41 7.30 -1.42
N ARG A 174 1.94 6.09 -1.11
CA ARG A 174 2.65 5.13 -0.27
C ARG A 174 2.58 3.74 -0.90
N ASP A 175 3.75 3.15 -1.09
CA ASP A 175 3.95 1.71 -1.22
C ASP A 175 4.18 1.14 0.18
N VAL A 176 3.23 0.34 0.66
CA VAL A 176 3.24 -0.25 2.00
C VAL A 176 3.84 -1.66 1.98
N GLY A 177 4.88 -1.87 1.18
CA GLY A 177 5.55 -3.17 0.99
C GLY A 177 6.35 -3.69 2.20
N THR A 178 6.63 -2.85 3.22
CA THR A 178 7.31 -3.27 4.47
C THR A 178 6.43 -3.03 5.70
N VAL A 179 6.68 -3.78 6.77
CA VAL A 179 5.95 -3.60 8.05
C VAL A 179 6.19 -2.21 8.65
N ASP A 180 7.40 -1.66 8.50
CA ASP A 180 7.71 -0.29 8.92
C ASP A 180 6.88 0.73 8.13
N ALA A 181 6.90 0.67 6.78
CA ALA A 181 6.13 1.57 5.92
C ALA A 181 4.61 1.45 6.17
N TYR A 182 4.11 0.23 6.37
CA TYR A 182 2.72 -0.02 6.75
C TYR A 182 2.35 0.65 8.08
N TRP A 183 3.19 0.50 9.10
CA TRP A 183 2.99 1.12 10.41
C TRP A 183 3.05 2.65 10.31
N GLU A 184 4.06 3.20 9.61
CA GLU A 184 4.24 4.64 9.41
C GLU A 184 3.04 5.28 8.72
N ALA A 185 2.55 4.68 7.64
CA ALA A 185 1.38 5.18 6.91
C ALA A 185 0.12 5.23 7.78
N ASN A 186 -0.05 4.28 8.70
CA ASN A 186 -1.16 4.31 9.66
C ASN A 186 -0.95 5.31 10.79
N MET A 187 0.28 5.47 11.28
CA MET A 187 0.60 6.41 12.36
C MET A 187 0.52 7.87 11.91
N ASP A 188 0.79 8.18 10.64
CA ASP A 188 0.56 9.50 10.05
C ASP A 188 -0.87 9.99 10.34
N LEU A 189 -1.87 9.11 10.21
CA LEU A 189 -3.27 9.44 10.46
C LEU A 189 -3.56 9.91 11.89
N THR A 190 -2.73 9.53 12.86
CA THR A 190 -2.89 9.90 14.28
C THR A 190 -2.34 11.30 14.61
N THR A 191 -1.62 11.92 13.68
CA THR A 191 -1.08 13.26 13.85
C THR A 191 -2.18 14.33 13.79
N VAL A 192 -1.88 15.53 14.26
CA VAL A 192 -2.84 16.66 14.23
C VAL A 192 -3.17 17.08 12.80
N ASP A 193 -2.18 16.98 11.90
CA ASP A 193 -2.30 17.36 10.50
C ASP A 193 -1.71 16.23 9.63
N PRO A 194 -2.48 15.16 9.34
CA PRO A 194 -2.01 13.96 8.62
C PRO A 194 -1.79 14.23 7.14
N GLU A 195 -0.73 13.66 6.55
CA GLU A 195 -0.44 13.85 5.12
C GLU A 195 -1.58 13.34 4.23
N LEU A 196 -2.23 12.23 4.60
CA LEU A 196 -3.45 11.75 3.97
C LEU A 196 -4.71 12.29 4.65
N ASN A 197 -5.50 13.09 3.92
CA ASN A 197 -6.81 13.54 4.39
C ASN A 197 -7.92 12.53 4.08
N LEU A 198 -8.32 11.77 5.11
CA LEU A 198 -9.48 10.86 5.07
C LEU A 198 -10.84 11.56 5.29
N TYR A 199 -10.83 12.85 5.64
CA TYR A 199 -12.03 13.68 5.84
C TYR A 199 -12.35 14.58 4.64
N ASP A 200 -11.71 14.30 3.50
CA ASP A 200 -12.07 14.90 2.21
C ASP A 200 -13.30 14.19 1.62
N TYR A 201 -14.42 14.92 1.62
CA TYR A 201 -15.72 14.45 1.13
C TYR A 201 -15.92 14.70 -0.37
N GLU A 202 -15.02 15.41 -1.05
CA GLU A 202 -15.07 15.62 -2.50
C GLU A 202 -14.44 14.44 -3.25
N TRP A 203 -13.44 13.78 -2.63
CA TRP A 203 -12.85 12.54 -3.12
C TRP A 203 -12.92 11.41 -2.09
N PRO A 204 -14.12 10.83 -1.87
CA PRO A 204 -14.33 9.82 -0.84
C PRO A 204 -13.66 8.48 -1.21
N ILE A 205 -13.13 7.78 -0.19
CA ILE A 205 -12.65 6.40 -0.32
C ILE A 205 -13.77 5.44 0.07
N PHE A 206 -14.27 4.69 -0.91
CA PHE A 206 -15.30 3.69 -0.66
C PHE A 206 -14.68 2.39 -0.12
N THR A 207 -15.33 1.78 0.86
CA THR A 207 -14.95 0.47 1.42
C THR A 207 -16.17 -0.24 1.98
N HIS A 208 -16.03 -1.52 2.30
CA HIS A 208 -17.05 -2.27 3.04
C HIS A 208 -17.14 -1.75 4.47
N GLN A 209 -18.30 -1.21 4.85
CA GLN A 209 -18.58 -0.73 6.20
C GLN A 209 -19.53 -1.71 6.92
N GLU A 210 -19.03 -2.35 7.97
CA GLU A 210 -19.87 -3.19 8.83
C GLU A 210 -20.76 -2.34 9.74
N GLN A 211 -22.01 -2.78 9.96
CA GLN A 211 -22.90 -2.15 10.93
C GLN A 211 -22.47 -2.52 12.36
N LEU A 212 -21.67 -1.65 12.99
CA LEU A 212 -21.12 -1.86 14.33
C LEU A 212 -21.60 -0.79 15.33
N PRO A 213 -21.67 -1.11 16.65
CA PRO A 213 -21.94 -0.11 17.68
C PRO A 213 -20.89 0.99 17.73
N ALA A 214 -21.21 2.11 18.37
CA ALA A 214 -20.22 3.15 18.67
C ALA A 214 -19.05 2.60 19.52
N ALA A 215 -17.88 3.21 19.39
CA ALA A 215 -16.76 2.96 20.29
C ALA A 215 -17.17 3.29 21.74
N LYS A 216 -16.83 2.40 22.68
CA LYS A 216 -17.21 2.52 24.09
C LYS A 216 -15.98 2.69 24.96
N PHE A 217 -15.99 3.73 25.79
CA PHE A 217 -14.94 4.04 26.77
C PHE A 217 -15.54 3.92 28.16
N VAL A 218 -14.94 3.10 29.03
CA VAL A 218 -15.45 2.86 30.39
C VAL A 218 -14.35 2.88 31.44
N HIS A 219 -14.78 3.10 32.68
CA HIS A 219 -13.98 3.41 33.87
C HIS A 219 -13.43 4.83 33.87
N SER A 220 -13.56 5.48 35.03
CA SER A 220 -13.15 6.86 35.28
C SER A 220 -12.61 7.02 36.71
N ASP A 221 -11.99 5.96 37.24
CA ASP A 221 -11.42 5.93 38.58
C ASP A 221 -9.98 6.49 38.53
N PRO A 222 -9.43 7.07 39.60
CA PRO A 222 -8.10 7.71 39.59
C PRO A 222 -6.95 6.88 39.00
N HIS A 223 -7.05 5.54 39.05
CA HIS A 223 -6.03 4.61 38.57
C HIS A 223 -6.50 3.72 37.41
N ARG A 224 -7.69 3.97 36.86
CA ARG A 224 -8.32 3.16 35.81
C ARG A 224 -9.27 4.02 34.99
N ASN A 225 -8.74 4.55 33.89
CA ASN A 225 -9.50 5.38 32.95
C ASN A 225 -9.45 4.75 31.58
N GLY A 226 -10.60 4.57 30.93
CA GLY A 226 -10.65 4.19 29.52
C GLY A 226 -10.52 5.43 28.65
N VAL A 227 -9.33 5.67 28.07
CA VAL A 227 -9.05 6.89 27.29
C VAL A 227 -8.25 6.59 26.02
N ALA A 228 -8.48 7.41 24.99
CA ALA A 228 -7.67 7.44 23.78
C ALA A 228 -7.16 8.88 23.53
N LEU A 229 -5.86 9.02 23.31
CA LEU A 229 -5.18 10.31 23.14
C LEU A 229 -4.46 10.33 21.80
N SER A 230 -4.68 11.35 20.97
CA SER A 230 -4.11 11.46 19.61
C SER A 230 -4.24 10.14 18.84
N SER A 231 -5.44 9.55 18.81
CA SER A 231 -5.65 8.17 18.35
C SER A 231 -6.92 8.05 17.53
N LEU A 232 -6.96 7.07 16.62
CA LEU A 232 -8.14 6.72 15.85
C LEU A 232 -8.77 5.46 16.45
N VAL A 233 -10.06 5.51 16.75
CA VAL A 233 -10.79 4.38 17.34
C VAL A 233 -12.01 4.08 16.50
N SER A 234 -12.00 2.92 15.86
CA SER A 234 -13.08 2.46 14.99
C SER A 234 -14.33 2.00 15.77
N ALA A 235 -15.43 1.82 15.05
CA ALA A 235 -16.67 1.27 15.60
C ALA A 235 -16.49 -0.16 16.16
N GLY A 236 -17.31 -0.49 17.16
CA GLY A 236 -17.27 -1.78 17.87
C GLY A 236 -16.16 -1.92 18.92
N CYS A 237 -15.27 -0.94 19.05
CA CYS A 237 -14.20 -0.97 20.04
C CYS A 237 -14.70 -0.77 21.47
N ILE A 238 -14.05 -1.44 22.43
CA ILE A 238 -14.26 -1.22 23.87
C ILE A 238 -12.91 -0.99 24.54
N ILE A 239 -12.70 0.23 25.03
CA ILE A 239 -11.54 0.61 25.83
C ILE A 239 -11.98 0.67 27.30
N SER A 240 -11.60 -0.36 28.06
CA SER A 240 -12.07 -0.59 29.42
C SER A 240 -10.95 -0.36 30.42
N GLY A 241 -10.82 0.88 30.92
CA GLY A 241 -9.84 1.19 31.97
C GLY A 241 -8.39 1.13 31.50
N ALA A 242 -8.16 1.37 30.21
CA ALA A 242 -6.86 1.33 29.55
C ALA A 242 -6.53 2.66 28.88
N THR A 243 -5.24 2.92 28.69
CA THR A 243 -4.75 4.11 27.99
C THR A 243 -4.26 3.73 26.61
N VAL A 244 -4.85 4.33 25.59
CA VAL A 244 -4.46 4.22 24.18
C VAL A 244 -3.89 5.57 23.75
N HIS A 245 -2.67 5.60 23.22
CA HIS A 245 -1.97 6.85 22.87
C HIS A 245 -1.28 6.72 21.52
N ARG A 246 -1.43 7.72 20.63
CA ARG A 246 -0.83 7.73 19.28
C ARG A 246 -1.00 6.41 18.56
N SER A 247 -2.22 5.87 18.55
CA SER A 247 -2.51 4.53 18.07
C SER A 247 -3.74 4.51 17.16
N LEU A 248 -3.80 3.52 16.29
CA LEU A 248 -4.95 3.25 15.43
C LEU A 248 -5.55 1.91 15.84
N LEU A 249 -6.79 1.94 16.33
CA LEU A 249 -7.58 0.74 16.62
C LEU A 249 -8.61 0.52 15.52
N SER A 250 -8.46 -0.61 14.83
CA SER A 250 -9.44 -1.10 13.85
C SER A 250 -10.71 -1.58 14.55
N SER A 251 -11.72 -1.98 13.77
CA SER A 251 -13.02 -2.37 14.31
C SER A 251 -12.96 -3.52 15.33
N LYS A 252 -13.87 -3.50 16.32
CA LYS A 252 -14.07 -4.60 17.30
C LYS A 252 -12.88 -4.89 18.23
N VAL A 253 -11.93 -3.98 18.36
CA VAL A 253 -10.80 -4.14 19.29
C VAL A 253 -11.26 -4.01 20.74
N ARG A 254 -10.78 -4.88 21.61
CA ARG A 254 -10.98 -4.80 23.07
C ARG A 254 -9.67 -4.49 23.76
N VAL A 255 -9.68 -3.50 24.64
CA VAL A 255 -8.51 -3.16 25.46
C VAL A 255 -8.92 -3.20 26.93
N HIS A 256 -8.32 -4.12 27.68
CA HIS A 256 -8.70 -4.41 29.07
C HIS A 256 -7.91 -3.58 30.08
N SER A 257 -8.39 -3.61 31.33
CA SER A 257 -7.95 -2.71 32.40
C SER A 257 -6.43 -2.67 32.57
N HIS A 258 -5.90 -1.47 32.80
CA HIS A 258 -4.49 -1.19 33.04
C HIS A 258 -3.55 -1.51 31.88
N ALA A 259 -4.08 -1.89 30.71
CA ALA A 259 -3.27 -1.98 29.52
C ALA A 259 -2.82 -0.58 29.06
N TYR A 260 -1.61 -0.53 28.48
CA TYR A 260 -1.03 0.67 27.88
C TYR A 260 -0.65 0.35 26.43
N VAL A 261 -1.32 1.00 25.49
CA VAL A 261 -1.13 0.81 24.05
C VAL A 261 -0.62 2.12 23.46
N HIS A 262 0.62 2.14 23.00
CA HIS A 262 1.31 3.34 22.54
C HIS A 262 1.95 3.12 21.16
N GLU A 263 1.75 4.04 20.22
CA GLU A 263 2.37 3.92 18.89
C GLU A 263 2.00 2.58 18.20
N ALA A 264 0.75 2.13 18.33
CA ALA A 264 0.32 0.81 17.87
C ALA A 264 -0.72 0.88 16.75
N VAL A 265 -0.59 -0.04 15.78
CA VAL A 265 -1.63 -0.39 14.82
C VAL A 265 -2.26 -1.70 15.25
N VAL A 266 -3.54 -1.67 15.65
CA VAL A 266 -4.25 -2.85 16.16
C VAL A 266 -5.34 -3.23 15.16
N LEU A 267 -5.19 -4.40 14.54
CA LEU A 267 -6.08 -4.90 13.49
C LEU A 267 -7.43 -5.43 14.05
N PRO A 268 -8.44 -5.64 13.17
CA PRO A 268 -9.79 -5.94 13.62
C PRO A 268 -9.88 -7.12 14.59
N GLY A 269 -10.75 -6.99 15.59
CA GLY A 269 -11.10 -8.08 16.49
C GLY A 269 -10.02 -8.48 17.51
N ALA A 270 -8.87 -7.82 17.54
CA ALA A 270 -7.84 -8.08 18.55
C ALA A 270 -8.33 -7.78 19.98
N ASP A 271 -7.88 -8.58 20.94
CA ASP A 271 -8.22 -8.49 22.35
C ASP A 271 -6.93 -8.34 23.17
N ILE A 272 -6.78 -7.17 23.80
CA ILE A 272 -5.57 -6.75 24.52
C ILE A 272 -5.78 -6.94 26.02
N GLY A 273 -5.17 -8.01 26.55
CA GLY A 273 -5.32 -8.44 27.94
C GLY A 273 -4.93 -7.39 28.99
N GLU A 274 -5.45 -7.56 30.21
CA GLU A 274 -5.19 -6.66 31.33
C GLU A 274 -3.68 -6.45 31.56
N HIS A 275 -3.27 -5.25 31.95
CA HIS A 275 -1.87 -4.90 32.23
C HIS A 275 -0.87 -5.11 31.07
N ALA A 276 -1.34 -5.43 29.85
CA ALA A 276 -0.45 -5.53 28.69
C ALA A 276 0.16 -4.15 28.37
N ARG A 277 1.42 -4.13 27.98
CA ARG A 277 2.13 -2.92 27.53
C ARG A 277 2.67 -3.14 26.13
N LEU A 278 2.13 -2.37 25.19
CA LEU A 278 2.45 -2.50 23.77
C LEU A 278 2.97 -1.16 23.27
N HIS A 279 4.16 -1.17 22.66
CA HIS A 279 4.81 0.02 22.13
C HIS A 279 5.34 -0.21 20.72
N ARG A 280 5.05 0.67 19.75
CA ARG A 280 5.55 0.51 18.36
C ARG A 280 5.27 -0.88 17.78
N VAL A 281 4.02 -1.31 17.86
CA VAL A 281 3.61 -2.65 17.42
C VAL A 281 2.58 -2.60 16.30
N VAL A 282 2.55 -3.67 15.50
CA VAL A 282 1.40 -4.06 14.68
C VAL A 282 0.83 -5.34 15.27
N VAL A 283 -0.41 -5.29 15.76
CA VAL A 283 -1.11 -6.47 16.29
C VAL A 283 -2.06 -6.99 15.22
N ASP A 284 -1.83 -8.22 14.78
CA ASP A 284 -2.59 -8.86 13.72
C ASP A 284 -4.06 -9.13 14.13
N ARG A 285 -4.89 -9.37 13.13
CA ARG A 285 -6.33 -9.58 13.27
C ARG A 285 -6.63 -10.71 14.26
N ASP A 286 -7.67 -10.49 15.07
CA ASP A 286 -8.21 -11.48 16.01
C ASP A 286 -7.21 -12.00 17.07
N CYS A 287 -6.04 -11.38 17.20
CA CYS A 287 -5.04 -11.72 18.21
C CYS A 287 -5.60 -11.63 19.63
N ARG A 288 -5.25 -12.59 20.49
CA ARG A 288 -5.55 -12.64 21.92
C ARG A 288 -4.28 -12.39 22.71
N VAL A 289 -3.96 -11.11 22.91
CA VAL A 289 -2.76 -10.70 23.64
C VAL A 289 -2.94 -11.06 25.13
N PRO A 290 -2.06 -11.89 25.72
CA PRO A 290 -2.23 -12.38 27.07
C PRO A 290 -2.05 -11.26 28.12
N LYS A 291 -2.67 -11.47 29.28
CA LYS A 291 -2.52 -10.58 30.44
C LYS A 291 -1.05 -10.32 30.76
N GLY A 292 -0.70 -9.06 30.92
CA GLY A 292 0.64 -8.62 31.30
C GLY A 292 1.72 -8.78 30.23
N LEU A 293 1.36 -9.11 28.97
CA LEU A 293 2.36 -9.14 27.89
C LEU A 293 3.01 -7.76 27.74
N VAL A 294 4.34 -7.76 27.64
CA VAL A 294 5.13 -6.58 27.28
C VAL A 294 5.75 -6.83 25.92
N ALA A 295 5.53 -5.93 24.97
CA ALA A 295 6.14 -5.96 23.64
C ALA A 295 6.42 -4.54 23.15
N GLY A 296 7.57 -4.34 22.50
CA GLY A 296 8.03 -3.03 22.02
C GLY A 296 8.90 -2.24 23.00
N GLU A 297 9.28 -2.86 24.11
CA GLU A 297 10.11 -2.24 25.16
C GLU A 297 11.53 -2.83 25.20
N ASP A 298 11.73 -4.09 24.75
CA ASP A 298 13.02 -4.79 24.78
C ASP A 298 13.29 -5.42 23.41
N ALA A 299 14.22 -4.84 22.67
CA ALA A 299 14.51 -5.23 21.30
C ALA A 299 14.95 -6.71 21.15
N GLU A 300 15.74 -7.22 22.10
CA GLU A 300 16.24 -8.61 22.04
C GLU A 300 15.12 -9.59 22.38
N ALA A 301 14.38 -9.31 23.47
CA ALA A 301 13.26 -10.15 23.86
C ALA A 301 12.13 -10.12 22.82
N ASP A 302 11.90 -8.98 22.17
CA ASP A 302 10.88 -8.84 21.12
C ASP A 302 11.29 -9.57 19.84
N ALA A 303 12.55 -9.47 19.41
CA ALA A 303 13.05 -10.20 18.25
C ALA A 303 13.07 -11.73 18.48
N ALA A 304 13.23 -12.18 19.72
CA ALA A 304 13.17 -13.59 20.08
C ALA A 304 11.73 -14.16 20.06
N ARG A 305 10.73 -13.32 20.33
CA ARG A 305 9.32 -13.73 20.48
C ARG A 305 8.46 -13.46 19.25
N PHE A 306 8.80 -12.43 18.49
CA PHE A 306 7.98 -11.84 17.44
C PHE A 306 8.81 -11.47 16.21
N HIS A 307 8.13 -11.04 15.14
CA HIS A 307 8.83 -10.43 14.02
C HIS A 307 9.12 -8.97 14.33
N ARG A 308 10.38 -8.61 14.54
CA ARG A 308 10.83 -7.23 14.78
C ARG A 308 11.58 -6.70 13.56
N THR A 309 11.15 -5.55 13.06
CA THR A 309 11.77 -4.91 11.89
C THR A 309 13.05 -4.14 12.26
N PRO A 310 13.88 -3.78 11.27
CA PRO A 310 14.99 -2.84 11.47
C PRO A 310 14.56 -1.47 12.00
N GLY A 311 13.39 -0.96 11.58
CA GLY A 311 12.80 0.30 12.09
C GLY A 311 12.23 0.19 13.50
N GLY A 312 12.34 -0.99 14.12
CA GLY A 312 11.99 -1.23 15.51
C GLY A 312 10.49 -1.47 15.75
N VAL A 313 9.72 -1.71 14.70
CA VAL A 313 8.31 -2.11 14.79
C VAL A 313 8.22 -3.61 15.08
N THR A 314 7.37 -4.00 16.03
CA THR A 314 7.12 -5.41 16.36
C THR A 314 5.77 -5.87 15.82
N LEU A 315 5.79 -6.82 14.88
CA LEU A 315 4.60 -7.51 14.37
C LEU A 315 4.26 -8.71 15.25
N ILE A 316 3.04 -8.71 15.78
CA ILE A 316 2.50 -9.74 16.67
C ILE A 316 1.37 -10.48 15.93
N SER A 317 1.51 -11.79 15.76
CA SER A 317 0.47 -12.67 15.20
C SER A 317 0.00 -13.70 16.24
N GLN A 318 -1.22 -14.24 16.07
CA GLN A 318 -1.75 -15.24 16.99
C GLN A 318 -0.84 -16.46 17.10
N ARG A 319 -0.29 -16.93 15.97
CA ARG A 319 0.68 -18.05 15.95
C ARG A 319 1.91 -17.78 16.83
N MET A 320 2.42 -16.55 16.84
CA MET A 320 3.56 -16.18 17.71
C MET A 320 3.14 -16.16 19.18
N LEU A 321 1.92 -15.70 19.48
CA LEU A 321 1.38 -15.71 20.84
C LEU A 321 1.16 -17.12 21.37
N ASP A 322 0.68 -18.05 20.54
CA ASP A 322 0.47 -19.45 20.91
C ASP A 322 1.80 -20.13 21.30
N ASN A 323 2.86 -19.89 20.52
CA ASN A 323 4.20 -20.41 20.82
C ASN A 323 4.77 -19.93 22.17
N LEU A 324 4.33 -18.78 22.69
CA LEU A 324 4.74 -18.29 24.01
C LEU A 324 4.03 -19.03 25.16
N GLN A 325 2.88 -19.63 24.88
CA GLN A 325 2.10 -20.39 25.85
C GLN A 325 2.55 -21.84 25.92
N ASP A 326 2.89 -22.45 24.78
CA ASP A 326 3.40 -23.83 24.69
C ASP A 326 4.83 -24.00 25.21
N GLY A 327 5.59 -22.91 25.30
CA GLY A 327 6.94 -22.89 25.89
C GLY A 327 6.97 -22.79 27.42
N ARG A 328 5.83 -22.92 28.11
CA ARG A 328 5.71 -22.92 29.58
C ARG A 328 5.42 -24.30 30.15
#